data_AF-A0A962U4T2-F1
#
_entry.id   AF-A0A962U4T2-F1
#
_cell.length_a   1.000
_cell.length_b   1.000
_cell.length_c   1.000
_cell.angle_alpha   90.00
_cell.angle_beta   90.00
_cell.angle_gamma   90.00
#
_symmetry.space_group_name_H-M   'P 1'
#
loop_
_entity.id
_entity.type
_entity.pdbx_description
1 polymer ?
#
loop_
_entity_poly.entity_id
_entity_poly.type
_entity_poly.pdbx_seq_one_letter_code
_entity_poly.pdbx_strand_id
1 'polypeptide(L)'
;MQHQSLIKSLLSRKVAFGSTLGAAVLFMVVGVVLWGGFNWGMEITNTESFCISCHEMQENVYTEYVGTVHDGNRSGVKATCPDCHVPRPWVHKIVRKIKASNEVYHKLMGTVNTPEKFNEHRLTMARRVWDAMKSTDSRECRNCHDWDTMNPERQKPRARNQHKFAMENGHTCIDCHKGIAHKQVHKDLADEELEKLRAPIEAHKYAVPESFVAGLQRAADTEAAAELVAQEEAKKERERRKAAKVAEQQRIDAAVAAALAQAGAQAAPGAAVPVAAAAQPAARGFGVDWAAAPERRITLFYPGQTSMEWTLVGKYHGGARPFQAGDRCSTCHDKETANMGKKMVTGEKAETTPIPGKRPGIPVTVQAAHDADNLYLRFQWEDTEHVPVPFVDGGKMDPANQVKLAVMFATDEVKYASQAGCWGTCHEDLRTMPGHPEDPAAAGLALDVSKGVTKYIAASRTEIEEKGRRGKALGGWDKLKDAAAIEAELANGQFMDLLR
;
A
#
# COMPACT_ATOMS: atom_id res chain seq x y z
N MET A 1 -82.23 32.99 23.94
CA MET A 1 -80.81 32.99 23.53
C MET A 1 -80.04 32.03 24.41
N GLN A 2 -79.76 30.81 23.95
CA GLN A 2 -78.77 29.93 24.58
C GLN A 2 -77.87 29.41 23.47
N HIS A 3 -76.89 30.22 23.07
CA HIS A 3 -75.73 29.71 22.34
C HIS A 3 -74.95 28.83 23.30
N GLN A 4 -75.33 27.55 23.41
CA GLN A 4 -74.38 26.55 23.90
C GLN A 4 -73.23 26.53 22.91
N SER A 5 -72.11 27.12 23.34
CA SER A 5 -70.86 27.12 22.61
C SER A 5 -70.58 25.71 22.07
N LEU A 6 -70.29 25.59 20.76
CA LEU A 6 -69.85 24.36 20.10
C LEU A 6 -68.79 23.60 20.92
N ILE A 7 -67.96 24.35 21.66
CA ILE A 7 -66.94 23.84 22.59
C ILE A 7 -67.56 23.03 23.74
N LYS A 8 -68.67 23.49 24.35
CA LYS A 8 -69.39 22.75 25.41
C LYS A 8 -70.04 21.47 24.88
N SER A 9 -70.52 21.47 23.64
CA SER A 9 -71.11 20.29 22.98
C SER A 9 -70.05 19.23 22.65
N LEU A 10 -68.89 19.64 22.14
CA LEU A 10 -67.75 18.75 21.87
C LEU A 10 -67.12 18.17 23.15
N LEU A 11 -67.09 18.93 24.24
CA LEU A 11 -66.56 18.49 25.54
C LEU A 11 -67.49 17.57 26.32
N SER A 12 -68.79 17.52 26.00
CA SER A 12 -69.80 16.70 26.71
C SER A 12 -70.18 15.42 25.96
N ARG A 13 -69.90 15.32 24.66
CA ARG A 13 -70.10 14.11 23.87
C ARG A 13 -69.04 13.06 24.21
N LYS A 14 -69.46 12.03 24.95
CA LYS A 14 -68.68 10.83 25.24
C LYS A 14 -68.57 9.97 23.98
N VAL A 15 -67.35 9.55 23.64
CA VAL A 15 -67.03 8.52 22.64
C VAL A 15 -66.87 7.19 23.39
N ALA A 16 -66.74 6.08 22.66
CA ALA A 16 -66.55 4.74 23.23
C ALA A 16 -65.41 4.72 24.29
N PHE A 17 -65.65 4.01 25.40
CA PHE A 17 -64.83 3.98 26.61
C PHE A 17 -64.83 5.24 27.50
N GLY A 18 -65.77 6.16 27.32
CA GLY A 18 -66.03 7.24 28.29
C GLY A 18 -65.12 8.47 28.18
N SER A 19 -64.22 8.51 27.21
CA SER A 19 -63.48 9.72 26.84
C SER A 19 -64.39 10.69 26.08
N THR A 20 -64.28 11.99 26.36
CA THR A 20 -65.02 13.00 25.59
C THR A 20 -64.29 13.30 24.28
N LEU A 21 -65.01 13.67 23.23
CA LEU A 21 -64.39 14.03 21.95
C LEU A 21 -63.36 15.17 22.12
N GLY A 22 -63.66 16.14 22.98
CA GLY A 22 -62.70 17.19 23.36
C GLY A 22 -61.45 16.68 24.09
N ALA A 23 -61.56 15.68 24.97
CA ALA A 23 -60.40 15.05 25.60
C ALA A 23 -59.54 14.29 24.58
N ALA A 24 -60.16 13.55 23.65
CA ALA A 24 -59.45 12.84 22.59
C ALA A 24 -58.66 13.81 21.69
N VAL A 25 -59.26 14.94 21.28
CA VAL A 25 -58.58 15.98 20.50
C VAL A 25 -57.44 16.61 21.30
N LEU A 26 -57.65 16.90 22.59
CA LEU A 26 -56.59 17.45 23.45
C LEU A 26 -55.38 16.51 23.55
N PHE A 27 -55.60 15.22 23.85
CA PHE A 27 -54.51 14.24 23.93
C PHE A 27 -53.81 14.04 22.59
N MET A 28 -54.53 14.12 21.47
CA MET A 28 -53.94 14.09 20.14
C MET A 28 -53.03 15.29 19.91
N VAL A 29 -53.49 16.52 20.22
CA VAL A 29 -52.68 17.74 20.09
C VAL A 29 -51.45 17.66 20.99
N VAL A 30 -51.61 17.26 22.25
CA VAL A 30 -50.49 17.06 23.18
C VAL A 30 -49.52 16.01 22.64
N GLY A 31 -50.01 14.89 22.12
CA GLY A 31 -49.20 13.84 21.52
C GLY A 31 -48.38 14.34 20.33
N VAL A 32 -48.98 15.11 19.42
CA VAL A 32 -48.29 15.72 18.27
C VAL A 32 -47.22 16.71 18.73
N VAL A 33 -47.53 17.55 19.71
CA VAL A 33 -46.56 18.53 20.27
C VAL A 33 -45.38 17.81 20.93
N LEU A 34 -45.63 16.78 21.75
CA LEU A 34 -44.56 16.02 22.40
C LEU A 34 -43.72 15.24 21.39
N TRP A 35 -44.35 14.58 20.41
CA TRP A 35 -43.64 13.85 19.37
C TRP A 35 -42.84 14.77 18.46
N GLY A 36 -43.41 15.90 18.05
CA GLY A 36 -42.74 16.93 17.26
C GLY A 36 -41.57 17.54 18.01
N GLY A 37 -41.78 17.94 19.27
CA GLY A 37 -40.75 18.49 20.15
C GLY A 37 -39.61 17.51 20.41
N PHE A 38 -39.92 16.23 20.62
CA PHE A 38 -38.92 15.18 20.78
C PHE A 38 -38.05 15.03 19.53
N ASN A 39 -38.66 14.89 18.34
CA ASN A 39 -37.90 14.72 17.09
C ASN A 39 -37.10 15.98 16.74
N TRP A 40 -37.62 17.17 17.03
CA TRP A 40 -36.90 18.43 16.85
C TRP A 40 -35.67 18.52 17.78
N GLY A 41 -35.84 18.21 19.07
CA GLY A 41 -34.70 18.16 20.01
C GLY A 41 -33.67 17.09 19.63
N MET A 42 -34.13 15.94 19.14
CA MET A 42 -33.27 14.90 18.60
C MET A 42 -32.43 15.36 17.42
N GLU A 43 -32.98 16.22 16.55
CA GLU A 43 -32.28 16.72 15.36
C GLU A 43 -31.30 17.83 15.70
N ILE A 44 -31.67 18.76 16.59
CA ILE A 44 -30.73 19.78 17.10
C ILE A 44 -29.51 19.12 17.72
N THR A 45 -29.73 18.08 18.52
CA THR A 45 -28.66 17.32 19.18
C THR A 45 -27.89 16.38 18.22
N ASN A 46 -28.18 16.41 16.92
CA ASN A 46 -27.39 15.79 15.85
C ASN A 46 -26.71 16.84 14.96
N THR A 47 -26.54 18.08 15.39
CA THR A 47 -25.82 19.10 14.60
C THR A 47 -24.36 19.17 15.02
N GLU A 48 -23.48 19.55 14.08
CA GLU A 48 -22.07 19.83 14.38
C GLU A 48 -21.94 20.92 15.45
N SER A 49 -22.75 22.00 15.34
CA SER A 49 -22.78 23.11 16.32
C SER A 49 -23.14 22.66 17.73
N PHE A 50 -24.06 21.70 17.89
CA PHE A 50 -24.34 21.10 19.18
C PHE A 50 -23.15 20.28 19.70
N CYS A 51 -22.57 19.42 18.85
CA CYS A 51 -21.42 18.58 19.24
C CYS A 51 -20.23 19.42 19.74
N ILE A 52 -19.94 20.54 19.08
CA ILE A 52 -18.85 21.45 19.45
C ILE A 52 -19.24 22.52 20.48
N SER A 53 -20.45 22.47 21.04
CA SER A 53 -20.86 23.38 22.12
C SER A 53 -20.11 23.11 23.43
N CYS A 54 -19.54 21.91 23.57
CA CYS A 54 -18.64 21.57 24.67
C CYS A 54 -17.19 21.89 24.27
N HIS A 55 -16.48 22.61 25.12
CA HIS A 55 -15.09 23.02 24.85
C HIS A 55 -14.15 21.82 24.63
N GLU A 56 -14.39 20.67 25.28
CA GLU A 56 -13.61 19.46 25.07
C GLU A 56 -13.68 18.96 23.63
N MET A 57 -14.85 19.11 22.98
CA MET A 57 -15.03 18.72 21.59
C MET A 57 -14.47 19.78 20.65
N GLN A 58 -14.71 21.06 20.95
CA GLN A 58 -14.30 22.20 20.13
C GLN A 58 -12.77 22.36 20.06
N GLU A 59 -12.08 22.23 21.19
CA GLU A 59 -10.63 22.48 21.30
C GLU A 59 -9.80 21.28 20.82
N ASN A 60 -10.35 20.06 20.90
CA ASN A 60 -9.65 18.82 20.57
C ASN A 60 -10.13 18.22 19.22
N VAL A 61 -11.23 17.45 19.22
CA VAL A 61 -11.59 16.64 18.05
C VAL A 61 -12.03 17.48 16.85
N TYR A 62 -12.62 18.66 17.08
CA TYR A 62 -13.02 19.56 16.00
C TYR A 62 -11.80 20.20 15.32
N THR A 63 -10.80 20.64 16.08
CA THR A 63 -9.57 21.20 15.49
C THR A 63 -8.83 20.16 14.65
N GLU A 64 -8.87 18.89 15.04
CA GLU A 64 -8.30 17.77 14.27
C GLU A 64 -9.12 17.41 13.02
N TYR A 65 -10.43 17.61 13.07
CA TYR A 65 -11.35 17.34 11.97
C TYR A 65 -11.25 18.39 10.86
N VAL A 66 -11.05 19.66 11.23
CA VAL A 66 -10.91 20.77 10.28
C VAL A 66 -9.72 20.54 9.35
N GLY A 67 -9.94 20.75 8.05
CA GLY A 67 -8.93 20.52 7.01
C GLY A 67 -8.76 19.05 6.60
N THR A 68 -9.51 18.12 7.19
CA THR A 68 -9.58 16.74 6.69
C THR A 68 -10.45 16.65 5.44
N VAL A 69 -10.35 15.53 4.70
CA VAL A 69 -11.19 15.27 3.53
C VAL A 69 -12.69 15.19 3.85
N HIS A 70 -13.04 14.98 5.13
CA HIS A 70 -14.43 14.96 5.59
C HIS A 70 -14.96 16.35 5.93
N ASP A 71 -14.08 17.33 6.18
CA ASP A 71 -14.41 18.74 6.37
C ASP A 71 -14.47 19.50 5.03
N GLY A 72 -13.44 19.34 4.20
CA GLY A 72 -13.34 20.00 2.90
C GLY A 72 -12.90 19.03 1.80
N ASN A 73 -13.69 18.93 0.72
CA ASN A 73 -13.36 18.12 -0.45
C ASN A 73 -13.89 18.70 -1.76
N ARG A 74 -13.40 18.15 -2.87
CA ARG A 74 -13.76 18.56 -4.25
C ARG A 74 -15.24 18.42 -4.60
N SER A 75 -16.00 17.61 -3.87
CA SER A 75 -17.40 17.33 -4.15
C SER A 75 -18.34 18.28 -3.39
N GLY A 76 -17.83 19.04 -2.42
CA GLY A 76 -18.63 19.93 -1.59
C GLY A 76 -19.54 19.22 -0.57
N VAL A 77 -19.45 17.90 -0.46
CA VAL A 77 -20.25 17.10 0.50
C VAL A 77 -19.42 16.86 1.75
N LYS A 78 -19.83 17.49 2.86
CA LYS A 78 -19.17 17.38 4.16
C LYS A 78 -19.80 16.24 4.97
N ALA A 79 -18.98 15.38 5.57
CA ALA A 79 -19.43 14.41 6.57
C ALA A 79 -19.11 14.98 7.96
N THR A 80 -20.14 15.38 8.69
CA THR A 80 -20.00 16.08 9.97
C THR A 80 -19.94 15.10 11.14
N CYS A 81 -19.71 15.60 12.37
CA CYS A 81 -19.69 14.77 13.59
C CYS A 81 -20.80 13.70 13.68
N PRO A 82 -22.10 14.04 13.52
CA PRO A 82 -23.20 13.08 13.60
C PRO A 82 -23.13 11.98 12.54
N ASP A 83 -22.64 12.26 11.33
CA ASP A 83 -22.64 11.29 10.23
C ASP A 83 -21.79 10.05 10.56
N CYS A 84 -20.75 10.24 11.39
CA CYS A 84 -19.84 9.18 11.83
C CYS A 84 -20.13 8.67 13.25
N HIS A 85 -20.59 9.52 14.17
CA HIS A 85 -20.74 9.18 15.59
C HIS A 85 -22.17 8.88 16.04
N VAL A 86 -23.17 9.20 15.21
CA VAL A 86 -24.59 9.02 15.50
C VAL A 86 -25.24 8.16 14.41
N PRO A 87 -25.72 6.96 14.72
CA PRO A 87 -26.37 6.11 13.74
C PRO A 87 -27.59 6.80 13.10
N ARG A 88 -27.76 6.67 11.79
CA ARG A 88 -28.97 7.12 11.09
C ARG A 88 -30.22 6.31 11.45
N PRO A 89 -30.19 4.96 11.51
CA PRO A 89 -31.37 4.18 11.87
C PRO A 89 -31.86 4.47 13.28
N TRP A 90 -33.17 4.66 13.43
CA TRP A 90 -33.79 5.20 14.65
C TRP A 90 -33.42 4.43 15.92
N VAL A 91 -33.53 3.09 15.91
CA VAL A 91 -33.24 2.26 17.09
C VAL A 91 -31.79 2.44 17.54
N HIS A 92 -30.84 2.40 16.62
CA HIS A 92 -29.42 2.57 16.93
C HIS A 92 -29.08 4.00 17.37
N LYS A 93 -29.76 5.01 16.79
CA LYS A 93 -29.66 6.41 17.18
C LYS A 93 -30.04 6.59 18.65
N ILE A 94 -31.19 6.04 19.04
CA ILE A 94 -31.70 6.13 20.42
C ILE A 94 -30.75 5.44 21.39
N VAL A 95 -30.28 4.22 21.07
CA VAL A 95 -29.28 3.52 21.91
C VAL A 95 -28.01 4.36 22.09
N ARG A 96 -27.48 4.98 21.02
CA ARG A 96 -26.30 5.83 21.08
C ARG A 96 -26.53 7.08 21.95
N LYS A 97 -27.70 7.71 21.84
CA LYS A 97 -28.06 8.89 22.64
C LYS A 97 -28.29 8.55 24.12
N ILE A 98 -28.85 7.39 24.43
CA ILE A 98 -28.90 6.89 25.82
C ILE A 98 -27.48 6.71 26.35
N LYS A 99 -26.57 6.08 25.58
CA LYS A 99 -25.16 5.93 25.97
C LYS A 99 -24.45 7.28 26.13
N ALA A 100 -24.81 8.29 25.33
CA ALA A 100 -24.25 9.63 25.39
C ALA A 100 -24.55 10.36 26.71
N SER A 101 -25.56 9.94 27.49
CA SER A 101 -25.80 10.48 28.82
C SER A 101 -24.58 10.37 29.75
N ASN A 102 -23.73 9.34 29.54
CA ASN A 102 -22.46 9.21 30.26
C ASN A 102 -21.45 10.33 29.92
N GLU A 103 -21.51 10.89 28.71
CA GLU A 103 -20.64 12.01 28.32
C GLU A 103 -20.99 13.27 29.13
N VAL A 104 -22.29 13.50 29.39
CA VAL A 104 -22.75 14.59 30.26
C VAL A 104 -22.30 14.36 31.70
N TYR A 105 -22.39 13.13 32.22
CA TYR A 105 -21.88 12.79 33.54
C TYR A 105 -20.36 13.09 33.67
N HIS A 106 -19.56 12.65 32.69
CA HIS A 106 -18.12 12.89 32.70
C HIS A 106 -17.72 14.35 32.43
N LYS A 107 -18.57 15.11 31.74
CA LYS A 107 -18.45 16.56 31.63
C LYS A 107 -18.60 17.23 32.99
N LEU A 108 -19.65 16.87 33.74
CA LEU A 108 -19.89 17.40 35.09
C LEU A 108 -18.77 17.01 36.07
N MET A 109 -18.23 15.81 35.96
CA MET A 109 -17.09 15.35 36.77
C MET A 109 -15.74 15.92 36.33
N GLY A 110 -15.66 16.62 35.19
CA GLY A 110 -14.42 17.17 34.66
C GLY A 110 -13.38 16.10 34.29
N THR A 111 -13.83 14.93 33.81
CA THR A 111 -12.95 13.79 33.49
C THR A 111 -11.99 14.10 32.33
N VAL A 112 -12.44 14.86 31.33
CA VAL A 112 -11.65 15.23 30.13
C VAL A 112 -11.68 16.74 29.83
N ASN A 113 -11.89 17.56 30.86
CA ASN A 113 -12.17 19.00 30.70
C ASN A 113 -10.95 19.88 30.39
N THR A 114 -9.77 19.29 30.20
CA THR A 114 -8.58 19.98 29.68
C THR A 114 -7.96 19.15 28.56
N PRO A 115 -7.19 19.75 27.65
CA PRO A 115 -6.48 19.00 26.59
C PRO A 115 -5.60 17.88 27.13
N GLU A 116 -4.95 18.08 28.27
CA GLU A 116 -4.08 17.07 28.92
C GLU A 116 -4.91 15.86 29.34
N LYS A 117 -5.99 16.08 30.09
CA LYS A 117 -6.89 15.00 30.53
C LYS A 117 -7.58 14.30 29.36
N PHE A 118 -7.95 15.05 28.31
CA PHE A 118 -8.49 14.47 27.08
C PHE A 118 -7.48 13.54 26.42
N ASN A 119 -6.21 13.96 26.33
CA ASN A 119 -5.13 13.17 25.77
C ASN A 119 -4.81 11.92 26.60
N GLU A 120 -4.83 12.01 27.93
CA GLU A 120 -4.68 10.86 28.83
C GLU A 120 -5.75 9.78 28.57
N HIS A 121 -6.98 10.19 28.27
CA HIS A 121 -8.10 9.28 28.01
C HIS A 121 -8.32 8.96 26.52
N ARG A 122 -7.54 9.56 25.62
CA ARG A 122 -7.79 9.54 24.17
C ARG A 122 -7.82 8.13 23.61
N LEU A 123 -6.85 7.30 23.97
CA LEU A 123 -6.79 5.92 23.49
C LEU A 123 -7.99 5.10 23.97
N THR A 124 -8.39 5.27 25.24
CA THR A 124 -9.56 4.62 25.83
C THR A 124 -10.84 5.02 25.09
N MET A 125 -11.02 6.31 24.80
CA MET A 125 -12.16 6.80 24.04
C MET A 125 -12.14 6.29 22.59
N ALA A 126 -10.97 6.32 21.94
CA ALA A 126 -10.80 5.85 20.57
C ALA A 126 -11.13 4.36 20.43
N ARG A 127 -10.67 3.51 21.37
CA ARG A 127 -11.01 2.08 21.42
C ARG A 127 -12.52 1.85 21.44
N ARG A 128 -13.26 2.56 22.29
CA ARG A 128 -14.73 2.44 22.37
C ARG A 128 -15.41 2.78 21.04
N VAL A 129 -14.92 3.81 20.33
CA VAL A 129 -15.44 4.18 19.01
C VAL A 129 -15.09 3.12 17.97
N TRP A 130 -13.85 2.63 17.95
CA TRP A 130 -13.42 1.59 17.02
C TRP A 130 -14.19 0.28 17.24
N ASP A 131 -14.40 -0.12 18.49
CA ASP A 131 -15.16 -1.31 18.85
C ASP A 131 -16.61 -1.19 18.40
N ALA A 132 -17.23 -0.01 18.63
CA ALA A 132 -18.58 0.26 18.15
C ALA A 132 -18.65 0.16 16.61
N MET A 133 -17.79 0.88 15.90
CA MET A 133 -17.74 0.86 14.42
C MET A 133 -17.42 -0.52 13.88
N LYS A 134 -16.57 -1.31 14.54
CA LYS A 134 -16.24 -2.67 14.12
C LYS A 134 -17.43 -3.60 14.31
N SER A 135 -18.08 -3.54 15.47
CA SER A 135 -19.23 -4.40 15.80
C SER A 135 -20.47 -4.13 14.94
N THR A 136 -20.58 -2.94 14.35
CA THR A 136 -21.68 -2.54 13.47
C THR A 136 -21.29 -2.59 11.99
N ASP A 137 -20.21 -3.29 11.65
CA ASP A 137 -19.69 -3.40 10.28
C ASP A 137 -19.45 -2.04 9.59
N SER A 138 -19.02 -1.05 10.38
CA SER A 138 -18.80 0.33 9.96
C SER A 138 -20.02 0.96 9.28
N ARG A 139 -21.24 0.62 9.75
CA ARG A 139 -22.53 1.14 9.26
C ARG A 139 -22.50 2.64 8.94
N GLU A 140 -21.93 3.44 9.83
CA GLU A 140 -21.86 4.89 9.67
C GLU A 140 -20.99 5.31 8.48
N CYS A 141 -19.86 4.63 8.26
CA CYS A 141 -19.00 4.85 7.08
C CYS A 141 -19.74 4.50 5.78
N ARG A 142 -20.51 3.40 5.80
CA ARG A 142 -21.24 2.89 4.63
C ARG A 142 -22.44 3.72 4.21
N ASN A 143 -22.89 4.67 5.04
CA ASN A 143 -23.86 5.67 4.60
C ASN A 143 -23.37 6.50 3.39
N CYS A 144 -22.05 6.58 3.21
CA CYS A 144 -21.40 7.32 2.11
C CYS A 144 -20.38 6.47 1.33
N HIS A 145 -19.79 5.46 1.96
CA HIS A 145 -18.80 4.54 1.37
C HIS A 145 -19.36 3.11 1.30
N ASP A 146 -20.47 2.97 0.59
CA ASP A 146 -21.16 1.69 0.45
C ASP A 146 -20.46 0.78 -0.57
N TRP A 147 -20.41 -0.52 -0.29
CA TRP A 147 -19.77 -1.49 -1.18
C TRP A 147 -20.41 -1.58 -2.56
N ASP A 148 -21.73 -1.44 -2.67
CA ASP A 148 -22.48 -1.61 -3.92
C ASP A 148 -22.26 -0.46 -4.90
N THR A 149 -21.94 0.72 -4.37
CA THR A 149 -21.78 1.97 -5.15
C THR A 149 -20.33 2.45 -5.23
N MET A 150 -19.42 1.79 -4.52
CA MET A 150 -17.99 2.06 -4.56
C MET A 150 -17.43 1.78 -5.97
N ASN A 151 -16.89 2.81 -6.64
CA ASN A 151 -16.33 2.65 -7.98
C ASN A 151 -14.81 2.29 -7.92
N PRO A 152 -14.38 1.09 -8.34
CA PRO A 152 -12.97 0.69 -8.33
C PRO A 152 -12.13 1.33 -9.45
N GLU A 153 -12.73 1.86 -10.52
CA GLU A 153 -12.01 2.56 -11.60
C GLU A 153 -11.40 3.87 -11.12
N ARG A 154 -11.98 4.46 -10.06
CA ARG A 154 -11.49 5.70 -9.44
C ARG A 154 -10.54 5.46 -8.28
N GLN A 155 -10.15 4.21 -8.04
CA GLN A 155 -9.26 3.81 -6.97
C GLN A 155 -7.90 3.41 -7.51
N LYS A 156 -6.86 3.64 -6.71
CA LYS A 156 -5.53 3.08 -7.01
C LYS A 156 -5.61 1.55 -7.01
N PRO A 157 -4.81 0.83 -7.82
CA PRO A 157 -4.81 -0.64 -7.88
C PRO A 157 -4.70 -1.30 -6.50
N ARG A 158 -3.79 -0.82 -5.65
CA ARG A 158 -3.66 -1.28 -4.27
C ARG A 158 -4.93 -1.10 -3.43
N ALA A 159 -5.63 0.03 -3.59
CA ALA A 159 -6.82 0.34 -2.80
C ALA A 159 -8.00 -0.55 -3.21
N ARG A 160 -8.26 -0.71 -4.51
CA ARG A 160 -9.33 -1.61 -4.98
C ARG A 160 -9.08 -3.07 -4.64
N ASN A 161 -7.81 -3.52 -4.68
CA ASN A 161 -7.45 -4.86 -4.21
C ASN A 161 -7.73 -5.04 -2.71
N GLN A 162 -7.33 -4.08 -1.88
CA GLN A 162 -7.59 -4.11 -0.43
C GLN A 162 -9.08 -4.04 -0.09
N HIS A 163 -9.88 -3.27 -0.84
CA HIS A 163 -11.33 -3.25 -0.66
C HIS A 163 -11.97 -4.57 -1.07
N LYS A 164 -11.55 -5.18 -2.19
CA LYS A 164 -11.99 -6.52 -2.59
C LYS A 164 -11.65 -7.55 -1.49
N PHE A 165 -10.40 -7.56 -1.05
CA PHE A 165 -9.94 -8.41 0.05
C PHE A 165 -10.77 -8.20 1.32
N ALA A 166 -11.08 -6.96 1.67
CA ALA A 166 -11.86 -6.65 2.86
C ALA A 166 -13.28 -7.21 2.81
N MET A 167 -13.95 -7.07 1.66
CA MET A 167 -15.29 -7.65 1.43
C MET A 167 -15.26 -9.17 1.58
N GLU A 168 -14.33 -9.85 0.90
CA GLU A 168 -14.26 -11.32 0.87
C GLU A 168 -13.85 -11.94 2.22
N ASN A 169 -13.09 -11.20 3.03
CA ASN A 169 -12.51 -11.70 4.27
C ASN A 169 -13.19 -11.15 5.52
N GLY A 170 -14.24 -10.33 5.41
CA GLY A 170 -15.00 -9.84 6.57
C GLY A 170 -14.27 -8.76 7.37
N HIS A 171 -13.49 -7.92 6.68
CA HIS A 171 -12.92 -6.73 7.28
C HIS A 171 -13.86 -5.54 7.17
N THR A 172 -13.86 -4.73 8.22
CA THR A 172 -14.63 -3.49 8.32
C THR A 172 -13.80 -2.29 7.88
N CYS A 173 -14.43 -1.16 7.57
CA CYS A 173 -13.74 0.07 7.17
C CYS A 173 -12.72 0.51 8.25
N ILE A 174 -13.11 0.37 9.52
CA ILE A 174 -12.27 0.76 10.65
C ILE A 174 -11.07 -0.16 10.88
N ASP A 175 -10.98 -1.33 10.25
CA ASP A 175 -9.76 -2.17 10.35
C ASP A 175 -8.55 -1.48 9.70
N CYS A 176 -8.79 -0.72 8.63
CA CYS A 176 -7.76 0.05 7.92
C CYS A 176 -7.81 1.55 8.28
N HIS A 177 -9.00 2.16 8.37
CA HIS A 177 -9.18 3.62 8.47
C HIS A 177 -9.31 4.16 9.90
N LYS A 178 -8.46 3.70 10.84
CA LYS A 178 -8.46 4.18 12.24
C LYS A 178 -7.90 5.60 12.36
N GLY A 179 -8.65 6.51 12.97
CA GLY A 179 -8.24 7.90 13.14
C GLY A 179 -8.23 8.66 11.81
N ILE A 180 -9.27 8.50 11.00
CA ILE A 180 -9.38 9.13 9.68
C ILE A 180 -9.61 10.65 9.76
N ALA A 181 -10.29 11.11 10.81
CA ALA A 181 -10.62 12.51 11.05
C ALA A 181 -10.00 13.07 12.34
N HIS A 182 -9.24 12.24 13.06
CA HIS A 182 -8.69 12.56 14.39
C HIS A 182 -7.29 11.96 14.51
N LYS A 183 -6.52 12.39 15.51
CA LYS A 183 -5.15 11.91 15.77
C LYS A 183 -5.08 10.38 15.82
N GLN A 184 -4.13 9.82 15.07
CA GLN A 184 -3.96 8.37 14.90
C GLN A 184 -3.26 7.71 16.10
N VAL A 185 -3.99 7.48 17.18
CA VAL A 185 -3.46 6.82 18.40
C VAL A 185 -3.40 5.28 18.32
N HIS A 186 -3.83 4.69 17.21
CA HIS A 186 -3.74 3.24 17.02
C HIS A 186 -2.29 2.73 16.85
N LYS A 187 -1.36 3.65 16.56
CA LYS A 187 0.08 3.37 16.42
C LYS A 187 0.78 3.17 17.77
N ASP A 188 0.14 3.66 18.84
CA ASP A 188 0.64 3.57 20.21
C ASP A 188 0.31 2.22 20.86
N LEU A 189 -0.48 1.39 20.17
CA LEU A 189 -0.82 0.03 20.60
C LEU A 189 0.33 -0.94 20.36
N ALA A 190 0.43 -1.95 21.23
CA ALA A 190 1.22 -3.14 20.94
C ALA A 190 0.69 -3.83 19.67
N ASP A 191 1.60 -4.41 18.89
CA ASP A 191 1.26 -4.98 17.58
C ASP A 191 0.25 -6.13 17.69
N GLU A 192 0.38 -6.96 18.73
CA GLU A 192 -0.56 -8.05 19.01
C GLU A 192 -1.96 -7.54 19.34
N GLU A 193 -2.05 -6.39 20.01
CA GLU A 193 -3.33 -5.77 20.31
C GLU A 193 -3.97 -5.19 19.06
N LEU A 194 -3.17 -4.49 18.25
CA LEU A 194 -3.65 -3.91 16.99
C LEU A 194 -4.08 -4.98 15.99
N GLU A 195 -3.36 -6.11 15.91
CA GLU A 195 -3.75 -7.28 15.10
C GLU A 195 -5.11 -7.82 15.54
N LYS A 196 -5.34 -8.01 16.86
CA LYS A 196 -6.64 -8.46 17.39
C LYS A 196 -7.75 -7.46 17.04
N LEU A 197 -7.50 -6.16 17.21
CA LEU A 197 -8.46 -5.12 16.83
C LEU A 197 -8.70 -5.03 15.32
N ARG A 198 -7.85 -5.60 14.48
CA ARG A 198 -7.98 -5.65 13.01
C ARG A 198 -8.39 -7.02 12.47
N ALA A 199 -8.55 -8.01 13.34
CA ALA A 199 -8.96 -9.35 12.95
C ALA A 199 -10.31 -9.30 12.22
N PRO A 200 -10.48 -10.08 11.15
CA PRO A 200 -11.75 -10.11 10.42
C PRO A 200 -12.87 -10.68 11.29
N ILE A 201 -14.12 -10.34 10.94
CA ILE A 201 -15.32 -10.92 11.52
C ILE A 201 -16.05 -11.65 10.40
N GLU A 202 -16.18 -12.98 10.52
CA GLU A 202 -16.78 -13.83 9.49
C GLU A 202 -18.19 -13.35 9.07
N ALA A 203 -19.00 -12.92 10.05
CA ALA A 203 -20.34 -12.40 9.81
C ALA A 203 -20.38 -11.07 9.02
N HIS A 204 -19.24 -10.43 8.78
CA HIS A 204 -19.12 -9.20 8.00
C HIS A 204 -18.56 -9.45 6.59
N LYS A 205 -18.37 -10.71 6.20
CA LYS A 205 -18.08 -11.04 4.81
C LYS A 205 -19.20 -10.54 3.91
N TYR A 206 -18.79 -9.95 2.79
CA TYR A 206 -19.67 -9.34 1.82
C TYR A 206 -19.33 -9.90 0.44
N ALA A 207 -20.36 -10.36 -0.28
CA ALA A 207 -20.17 -10.78 -1.66
C ALA A 207 -19.76 -9.56 -2.49
N VAL A 208 -18.68 -9.67 -3.26
CA VAL A 208 -18.21 -8.55 -4.08
C VAL A 208 -19.31 -8.20 -5.10
N PRO A 209 -19.85 -6.96 -5.10
CA PRO A 209 -20.93 -6.58 -5.98
C PRO A 209 -20.56 -6.74 -7.45
N GLU A 210 -21.53 -7.14 -8.29
CA GLU A 210 -21.34 -7.23 -9.74
C GLU A 210 -20.89 -5.89 -10.33
N SER A 211 -21.40 -4.76 -9.80
CA SER A 211 -20.99 -3.41 -10.17
C SER A 211 -19.48 -3.18 -9.94
N PHE A 212 -18.96 -3.69 -8.82
CA PHE A 212 -17.54 -3.61 -8.47
C PHE A 212 -16.71 -4.54 -9.36
N VAL A 213 -17.14 -5.79 -9.58
CA VAL A 213 -16.44 -6.72 -10.49
C VAL A 213 -16.36 -6.15 -11.92
N ALA A 214 -17.48 -5.63 -12.44
CA ALA A 214 -17.51 -4.98 -13.74
C ALA A 214 -16.61 -3.74 -13.79
N GLY A 215 -16.55 -2.96 -12.70
CA GLY A 215 -15.62 -1.84 -12.59
C GLY A 215 -14.15 -2.26 -12.56
N LEU A 216 -13.81 -3.38 -11.91
CA LEU A 216 -12.46 -3.94 -11.95
C LEU A 216 -12.06 -4.31 -13.37
N GLN A 217 -12.96 -4.93 -14.13
CA GLN A 217 -12.72 -5.27 -15.53
C GLN A 217 -12.49 -4.03 -16.38
N ARG A 218 -13.37 -3.02 -16.29
CA ARG A 218 -13.20 -1.76 -17.03
C ARG A 218 -11.89 -1.05 -16.69
N ALA A 219 -11.49 -1.08 -15.42
CA ALA A 219 -10.22 -0.51 -14.99
C ALA A 219 -9.03 -1.29 -15.58
N ALA A 220 -9.09 -2.62 -15.58
CA ALA A 220 -8.07 -3.48 -16.19
C ALA A 220 -7.96 -3.25 -17.69
N ASP A 221 -9.08 -3.15 -18.41
CA ASP A 221 -9.11 -2.89 -19.85
C ASP A 221 -8.52 -1.52 -20.19
N THR A 222 -8.90 -0.49 -19.41
CA THR A 222 -8.35 0.87 -19.55
C THR A 222 -6.85 0.90 -19.31
N GLU A 223 -6.38 0.22 -18.26
CA GLU A 223 -4.96 0.12 -17.91
C GLU A 223 -4.16 -0.67 -18.95
N ALA A 224 -4.71 -1.77 -19.47
CA ALA A 224 -4.10 -2.56 -20.54
C ALA A 224 -3.99 -1.76 -21.83
N ALA A 225 -5.02 -1.02 -22.22
CA ALA A 225 -4.99 -0.13 -23.38
C ALA A 225 -3.94 0.98 -23.21
N ALA A 226 -3.89 1.62 -22.04
CA ALA A 226 -2.87 2.63 -21.73
C ALA A 226 -1.45 2.05 -21.76
N GLU A 227 -1.27 0.81 -21.29
CA GLU A 227 0.01 0.12 -21.31
C GLU A 227 0.46 -0.23 -22.73
N LEU A 228 -0.44 -0.68 -23.61
CA LEU A 228 -0.15 -0.92 -25.02
C LEU A 228 0.34 0.36 -25.71
N VAL A 229 -0.36 1.48 -25.50
CA VAL A 229 0.06 2.80 -26.03
C VAL A 229 1.45 3.17 -25.50
N ALA A 230 1.67 3.06 -24.19
CA ALA A 230 2.95 3.38 -23.58
C ALA A 230 4.10 2.46 -24.04
N GLN A 231 3.80 1.19 -24.36
CA GLN A 231 4.76 0.25 -24.93
C GLN A 231 5.11 0.61 -26.37
N GLU A 232 4.13 0.96 -27.20
CA GLU A 232 4.35 1.37 -28.58
C GLU A 232 5.15 2.68 -28.66
N GLU A 233 4.79 3.69 -27.86
CA GLU A 233 5.54 4.95 -27.75
C GLU A 233 6.98 4.71 -27.31
N ALA A 234 7.19 3.85 -26.30
CA ALA A 234 8.53 3.52 -25.83
C ALA A 234 9.34 2.73 -26.85
N LYS A 235 8.71 1.89 -27.67
CA LYS A 235 9.36 1.20 -28.79
C LYS A 235 9.79 2.20 -29.86
N LYS A 236 8.90 3.08 -30.29
CA LYS A 236 9.22 4.16 -31.26
C LYS A 236 10.35 5.05 -30.76
N GLU A 237 10.31 5.43 -29.47
CA GLU A 237 11.36 6.23 -28.86
C GLU A 237 12.71 5.50 -28.84
N ARG A 238 12.71 4.22 -28.48
CA ARG A 238 13.90 3.37 -28.47
C ARG A 238 14.50 3.26 -29.88
N GLU A 239 13.68 3.03 -30.89
CA GLU A 239 14.10 2.96 -32.30
C GLU A 239 14.68 4.29 -32.78
N ARG A 240 14.00 5.42 -32.46
CA ARG A 240 14.49 6.77 -32.77
C ARG A 240 15.85 7.05 -32.14
N ARG A 241 16.03 6.70 -30.86
CA ARG A 241 17.31 6.87 -30.15
C ARG A 241 18.42 5.98 -30.73
N LYS A 242 18.11 4.73 -31.08
CA LYS A 242 19.06 3.84 -31.75
C LYS A 242 19.50 4.43 -33.09
N ALA A 243 18.57 4.90 -33.91
CA ALA A 243 18.87 5.55 -35.18
C ALA A 243 19.73 6.81 -34.99
N ALA A 244 19.42 7.65 -33.99
CA ALA A 244 20.21 8.84 -33.67
C ALA A 244 21.65 8.50 -33.25
N LYS A 245 21.85 7.46 -32.42
CA LYS A 245 23.19 7.00 -32.03
C LYS A 245 23.98 6.46 -33.22
N VAL A 246 23.35 5.72 -34.12
CA VAL A 246 24.00 5.23 -35.36
C VAL A 246 24.39 6.42 -36.24
N ALA A 247 23.51 7.41 -36.41
CA ALA A 247 23.81 8.60 -37.20
C ALA A 247 24.93 9.46 -36.59
N GLU A 248 24.99 9.58 -35.26
CA GLU A 248 26.11 10.23 -34.56
C GLU A 248 27.43 9.48 -34.79
N GLN A 249 27.44 8.16 -34.62
CA GLN A 249 28.63 7.35 -34.86
C GLN A 249 29.12 7.50 -36.30
N GLN A 250 28.21 7.46 -37.28
CA GLN A 250 28.53 7.71 -38.68
C GLN A 250 29.14 9.09 -38.92
N ARG A 251 28.64 10.14 -38.23
CA ARG A 251 29.24 11.48 -38.30
C ARG A 251 30.64 11.52 -37.69
N ILE A 252 30.85 10.86 -36.55
CA ILE A 252 32.17 10.75 -35.91
C ILE A 252 33.14 10.02 -36.84
N ASP A 253 32.75 8.86 -37.37
CA ASP A 253 33.58 8.04 -38.25
C ASP A 253 33.96 8.82 -39.52
N ALA A 254 33.00 9.56 -40.12
CA ALA A 254 33.25 10.42 -41.26
C ALA A 254 34.22 11.56 -40.94
N ALA A 255 34.09 12.20 -39.77
CA ALA A 255 34.99 13.25 -39.32
C ALA A 255 36.41 12.72 -39.05
N VAL A 256 36.54 11.54 -38.43
CA VAL A 256 37.82 10.85 -38.22
C VAL A 256 38.48 10.50 -39.55
N ALA A 257 37.71 9.94 -40.49
CA ALA A 257 38.23 9.63 -41.83
C ALA A 257 38.72 10.88 -42.57
N ALA A 258 37.97 11.99 -42.49
CA ALA A 258 38.38 13.27 -43.07
C ALA A 258 39.66 13.83 -42.42
N ALA A 259 39.78 13.74 -41.09
CA ALA A 259 40.97 14.18 -40.37
C ALA A 259 42.20 13.31 -40.71
N LEU A 260 42.04 12.00 -40.80
CA LEU A 260 43.11 11.07 -41.21
C LEU A 260 43.54 11.32 -42.66
N ALA A 261 42.61 11.62 -43.57
CA ALA A 261 42.92 11.97 -44.95
C ALA A 261 43.69 13.29 -45.06
N GLN A 262 43.34 14.30 -44.26
CA GLN A 262 44.08 15.57 -44.18
C GLN A 262 45.47 15.39 -43.59
N ALA A 263 45.62 14.56 -42.54
CA ALA A 263 46.92 14.24 -41.94
C ALA A 263 47.80 13.40 -42.89
N GLY A 264 47.21 12.48 -43.65
CA GLY A 264 47.89 11.67 -44.67
C GLY A 264 48.33 12.51 -45.88
N ALA A 265 47.56 13.52 -46.28
CA ALA A 265 47.94 14.47 -47.33
C ALA A 265 49.10 15.40 -46.95
N GLN A 266 49.44 15.48 -45.65
CA GLN A 266 50.59 16.23 -45.13
C GLN A 266 51.85 15.35 -44.95
N ALA A 267 51.75 14.03 -45.16
CA ALA A 267 52.88 13.11 -45.14
C ALA A 267 53.45 12.89 -46.55
N ALA A 268 54.78 12.95 -46.69
CA ALA A 268 55.49 12.73 -47.95
C ALA A 268 55.15 11.35 -48.57
N PRO A 269 55.16 11.22 -49.91
CA PRO A 269 54.67 10.03 -50.60
C PRO A 269 55.62 8.84 -50.38
N GLY A 270 55.22 7.88 -49.54
CA GLY A 270 56.03 6.69 -49.31
C GLY A 270 55.66 5.79 -48.13
N ALA A 271 54.37 5.51 -47.88
CA ALA A 271 53.95 4.32 -47.13
C ALA A 271 52.44 4.11 -47.28
N ALA A 272 52.04 3.19 -48.16
CA ALA A 272 50.67 2.69 -48.17
C ALA A 272 50.48 1.74 -46.97
N VAL A 273 49.80 2.22 -45.92
CA VAL A 273 49.30 1.35 -44.85
C VAL A 273 47.87 0.95 -45.21
N PRO A 274 47.53 -0.34 -45.29
CA PRO A 274 46.18 -0.77 -45.58
C PRO A 274 45.29 -0.44 -44.38
N VAL A 275 44.31 0.45 -44.58
CA VAL A 275 43.25 0.67 -43.61
C VAL A 275 42.32 -0.53 -43.69
N ALA A 276 42.45 -1.46 -42.75
CA ALA A 276 41.51 -2.56 -42.60
C ALA A 276 40.13 -1.97 -42.32
N ALA A 277 39.17 -2.25 -43.21
CA ALA A 277 37.77 -1.94 -42.98
C ALA A 277 37.34 -2.57 -41.67
N ALA A 278 36.91 -1.75 -40.71
CA ALA A 278 36.37 -2.22 -39.45
C ALA A 278 35.17 -3.14 -39.77
N ALA A 279 35.37 -4.44 -39.55
CA ALA A 279 34.30 -5.40 -39.61
C ALA A 279 33.19 -4.96 -38.65
N GLN A 280 31.98 -4.80 -39.16
CA GLN A 280 30.80 -4.66 -38.31
C GLN A 280 30.80 -5.83 -37.33
N PRO A 281 30.60 -5.60 -36.02
CA PRO A 281 30.49 -6.70 -35.09
C PRO A 281 29.30 -7.53 -35.51
N ALA A 282 29.56 -8.74 -35.99
CA ALA A 282 28.52 -9.73 -36.22
C ALA A 282 27.70 -9.81 -34.94
N ALA A 283 26.38 -9.60 -35.07
CA ALA A 283 25.48 -9.73 -33.94
C ALA A 283 25.65 -11.14 -33.36
N ARG A 284 26.31 -11.24 -32.20
CA ARG A 284 26.40 -12.46 -31.43
C ARG A 284 25.01 -12.75 -30.88
N GLY A 285 24.17 -13.37 -31.68
CA GLY A 285 22.85 -13.86 -31.29
C GLY A 285 22.84 -15.38 -31.29
N PHE A 286 22.13 -15.98 -30.34
CA PHE A 286 21.93 -17.44 -30.24
C PHE A 286 21.02 -18.02 -31.35
N GLY A 287 20.96 -17.39 -32.53
CA GLY A 287 20.01 -17.77 -33.60
C GLY A 287 18.53 -17.44 -33.31
N VAL A 288 18.23 -16.73 -32.23
CA VAL A 288 16.85 -16.36 -31.83
C VAL A 288 16.34 -15.18 -32.66
N ASP A 289 15.20 -15.36 -33.34
CA ASP A 289 14.44 -14.26 -33.93
C ASP A 289 13.65 -13.50 -32.85
N TRP A 290 14.30 -12.50 -32.28
CA TRP A 290 13.69 -11.64 -31.27
C TRP A 290 12.62 -10.69 -31.82
N ALA A 291 12.44 -10.57 -33.14
CA ALA A 291 11.32 -9.79 -33.69
C ALA A 291 10.00 -10.56 -33.56
N ALA A 292 10.06 -11.90 -33.56
CA ALA A 292 8.92 -12.78 -33.34
C ALA A 292 8.58 -13.01 -31.85
N ALA A 293 9.51 -12.74 -30.93
CA ALA A 293 9.30 -12.94 -29.50
C ALA A 293 8.49 -11.77 -28.88
N PRO A 294 7.44 -12.05 -28.08
CA PRO A 294 6.63 -11.01 -27.45
C PRO A 294 7.44 -10.19 -26.44
N GLU A 295 7.34 -8.86 -26.51
CA GLU A 295 7.97 -7.94 -25.55
C GLU A 295 7.07 -7.74 -24.32
N ARG A 296 7.64 -7.84 -23.13
CA ARG A 296 7.02 -7.38 -21.88
C ARG A 296 7.88 -6.30 -21.25
N ARG A 297 7.28 -5.18 -20.86
CA ARG A 297 7.97 -4.15 -20.09
C ARG A 297 7.72 -4.35 -18.60
N ILE A 298 8.79 -4.38 -17.82
CA ILE A 298 8.75 -4.38 -16.35
C ILE A 298 9.55 -3.19 -15.82
N THR A 299 9.33 -2.81 -14.56
CA THR A 299 10.16 -1.81 -13.88
C THR A 299 10.90 -2.47 -12.73
N LEU A 300 12.23 -2.55 -12.85
CA LEU A 300 13.08 -2.85 -11.70
C LEU A 300 13.21 -1.55 -10.89
N PHE A 301 12.93 -1.57 -9.59
CA PHE A 301 13.01 -0.38 -8.76
C PHE A 301 14.06 -0.54 -7.67
N TYR A 302 14.57 0.58 -7.15
CA TYR A 302 15.46 0.57 -6.00
C TYR A 302 14.67 0.23 -4.74
N PRO A 303 14.99 -0.88 -4.05
CA PRO A 303 14.15 -1.44 -2.99
C PRO A 303 14.36 -0.80 -1.61
N GLY A 304 15.43 -0.02 -1.44
CA GLY A 304 15.88 0.43 -0.12
C GLY A 304 16.14 -0.73 0.84
N GLN A 305 15.96 -0.46 2.13
CA GLN A 305 16.08 -1.42 3.22
C GLN A 305 14.70 -1.99 3.58
N THR A 306 14.14 -2.81 2.69
CA THR A 306 12.85 -3.47 2.89
C THR A 306 13.00 -4.98 2.96
N SER A 307 13.06 -5.51 4.17
CA SER A 307 13.14 -6.95 4.45
C SER A 307 11.78 -7.64 4.32
N MET A 308 11.78 -8.98 4.25
CA MET A 308 10.55 -9.76 4.40
C MET A 308 9.87 -9.47 5.74
N GLU A 309 10.63 -9.34 6.81
CA GLU A 309 10.09 -9.02 8.14
C GLU A 309 9.37 -7.67 8.16
N TRP A 310 9.91 -6.66 7.46
CA TRP A 310 9.24 -5.39 7.27
C TRP A 310 7.90 -5.53 6.52
N THR A 311 7.84 -6.39 5.49
CA THR A 311 6.62 -6.60 4.68
C THR A 311 5.52 -7.37 5.41
N LEU A 312 5.89 -8.22 6.36
CA LEU A 312 4.99 -9.16 7.06
C LEU A 312 4.35 -8.56 8.32
N VAL A 313 4.80 -7.38 8.76
CA VAL A 313 4.25 -6.70 9.94
C VAL A 313 3.30 -5.58 9.53
N GLY A 314 2.02 -5.75 9.87
CA GLY A 314 0.92 -4.84 9.49
C GLY A 314 1.06 -3.39 9.99
N LYS A 315 1.91 -3.13 10.98
CA LYS A 315 2.26 -1.78 11.45
C LYS A 315 3.20 -1.06 10.47
N TYR A 316 4.12 -1.78 9.85
CA TYR A 316 5.11 -1.21 8.92
C TYR A 316 4.60 -1.25 7.47
N HIS A 317 3.86 -2.30 7.10
CA HIS A 317 3.38 -2.52 5.75
C HIS A 317 1.91 -2.98 5.70
N GLY A 318 1.06 -2.22 5.01
CA GLY A 318 -0.39 -2.52 4.91
C GLY A 318 -0.73 -3.76 4.08
N GLY A 319 0.23 -4.31 3.32
CA GLY A 319 0.06 -5.51 2.49
C GLY A 319 0.25 -6.84 3.23
N ALA A 320 0.62 -6.84 4.52
CA ALA A 320 0.90 -8.06 5.27
C ALA A 320 -0.26 -9.07 5.24
N ARG A 321 -1.51 -8.60 5.41
CA ARG A 321 -2.72 -9.45 5.44
C ARG A 321 -3.01 -10.11 4.08
N PRO A 322 -3.16 -9.36 2.97
CA PRO A 322 -3.34 -9.99 1.66
C PRO A 322 -2.18 -10.91 1.27
N PHE A 323 -0.95 -10.54 1.59
CA PHE A 323 0.21 -11.39 1.30
C PHE A 323 0.13 -12.74 2.03
N GLN A 324 -0.22 -12.74 3.32
CA GLN A 324 -0.46 -13.97 4.10
C GLN A 324 -1.64 -14.79 3.56
N ALA A 325 -2.59 -14.15 2.87
CA ALA A 325 -3.71 -14.81 2.20
C ALA A 325 -3.39 -15.30 0.78
N GLY A 326 -2.15 -15.12 0.29
CA GLY A 326 -1.69 -15.65 -1.00
C GLY A 326 -1.42 -14.60 -2.08
N ASP A 327 -1.71 -13.30 -1.83
CA ASP A 327 -1.41 -12.26 -2.81
C ASP A 327 0.10 -12.15 -3.08
N ARG A 328 0.44 -11.75 -4.30
CA ARG A 328 1.81 -11.46 -4.72
C ARG A 328 2.11 -9.98 -4.55
N CYS A 329 3.39 -9.62 -4.40
CA CYS A 329 3.79 -8.21 -4.34
C CYS A 329 3.32 -7.41 -5.57
N SER A 330 3.41 -8.03 -6.76
CA SER A 330 2.98 -7.43 -8.03
C SER A 330 1.47 -7.17 -8.10
N THR A 331 0.63 -7.97 -7.42
CA THR A 331 -0.83 -7.76 -7.36
C THR A 331 -1.17 -6.34 -6.87
N CYS A 332 -0.39 -5.83 -5.92
CA CYS A 332 -0.57 -4.48 -5.37
C CYS A 332 0.35 -3.43 -5.99
N HIS A 333 1.59 -3.80 -6.35
CA HIS A 333 2.66 -2.85 -6.61
C HIS A 333 3.07 -2.69 -8.08
N ASP A 334 2.61 -3.52 -9.02
CA ASP A 334 3.08 -3.53 -10.42
C ASP A 334 3.06 -2.12 -11.06
N LYS A 335 1.99 -1.36 -10.80
CA LYS A 335 1.78 -0.01 -11.34
C LYS A 335 2.36 1.13 -10.48
N GLU A 336 2.98 0.84 -9.34
CA GLU A 336 3.57 1.87 -8.45
C GLU A 336 5.07 1.73 -8.19
N THR A 337 5.71 0.66 -8.69
CA THR A 337 7.15 0.38 -8.56
C THR A 337 8.05 1.60 -8.84
N ALA A 338 7.81 2.33 -9.94
CA ALA A 338 8.60 3.53 -10.29
C ALA A 338 8.48 4.65 -9.23
N ASN A 339 7.30 4.82 -8.65
CA ASN A 339 7.07 5.83 -7.60
C ASN A 339 7.60 5.37 -6.25
N MET A 340 7.57 4.06 -5.96
CA MET A 340 8.19 3.49 -4.77
C MET A 340 9.69 3.76 -4.76
N GLY A 341 10.36 3.44 -5.86
CA GLY A 341 11.80 3.68 -6.01
C GLY A 341 12.18 5.14 -5.79
N LYS A 342 11.36 6.10 -6.25
CA LYS A 342 11.58 7.54 -6.03
C LYS A 342 11.59 7.91 -4.54
N LYS A 343 10.70 7.32 -3.75
CA LYS A 343 10.64 7.58 -2.30
C LYS A 343 11.79 6.94 -1.55
N MET A 344 12.26 5.79 -2.01
CA MET A 344 13.37 5.07 -1.40
C MET A 344 14.70 5.76 -1.66
N VAL A 345 14.98 6.18 -2.90
CA VAL A 345 16.25 6.86 -3.22
C VAL A 345 16.39 8.25 -2.58
N THR A 346 15.30 8.87 -2.14
CA THR A 346 15.32 10.15 -1.41
C THR A 346 15.36 9.99 0.10
N GLY A 347 15.23 8.77 0.63
CA GLY A 347 15.06 8.53 2.06
C GLY A 347 13.69 8.89 2.63
N GLU A 348 12.71 9.27 1.79
CA GLU A 348 11.33 9.51 2.25
C GLU A 348 10.73 8.23 2.85
N LYS A 349 11.16 7.05 2.38
CA LYS A 349 10.65 5.76 2.84
C LYS A 349 11.70 4.67 2.80
N ALA A 350 11.85 3.95 3.92
CA ALA A 350 12.56 2.67 4.03
C ALA A 350 13.99 2.69 3.44
N GLU A 351 14.73 3.77 3.70
CA GLU A 351 16.14 3.91 3.36
C GLU A 351 16.74 4.93 4.35
N THR A 352 17.55 4.45 5.29
CA THR A 352 18.20 5.31 6.28
C THR A 352 19.46 5.98 5.75
N THR A 353 20.03 5.45 4.67
CA THR A 353 21.30 5.91 4.09
C THR A 353 21.18 6.09 2.57
N PRO A 354 20.41 7.10 2.10
CA PRO A 354 20.16 7.28 0.68
C PRO A 354 21.45 7.49 -0.12
N ILE A 355 21.53 6.85 -1.30
CA ILE A 355 22.67 6.99 -2.21
C ILE A 355 22.41 8.18 -3.14
N PRO A 356 23.20 9.28 -3.06
CA PRO A 356 22.98 10.45 -3.90
C PRO A 356 23.02 10.10 -5.40
N GLY A 357 22.06 10.63 -6.16
CA GLY A 357 21.95 10.40 -7.61
C GLY A 357 21.48 9.00 -8.02
N LYS A 358 21.20 8.08 -7.08
CA LYS A 358 20.77 6.72 -7.41
C LYS A 358 19.47 6.74 -8.21
N ARG A 359 19.46 5.98 -9.31
CA ARG A 359 18.28 5.83 -10.16
C ARG A 359 17.15 5.14 -9.38
N PRO A 360 15.93 5.72 -9.34
CA PRO A 360 14.81 5.13 -8.60
C PRO A 360 14.27 3.85 -9.24
N GLY A 361 14.38 3.72 -10.55
CA GLY A 361 13.99 2.51 -11.26
C GLY A 361 14.44 2.49 -12.71
N ILE A 362 14.55 1.29 -13.24
CA ILE A 362 14.99 0.94 -14.58
C ILE A 362 13.82 0.25 -15.27
N PRO A 363 13.18 0.89 -16.26
CA PRO A 363 12.27 0.19 -17.16
C PRO A 363 13.08 -0.79 -18.00
N VAL A 364 12.73 -2.07 -17.91
CA VAL A 364 13.39 -3.17 -18.62
C VAL A 364 12.39 -3.80 -19.58
N THR A 365 12.75 -3.89 -20.85
CA THR A 365 12.06 -4.76 -21.81
C THR A 365 12.63 -6.16 -21.67
N VAL A 366 11.75 -7.13 -21.44
CA VAL A 366 12.07 -8.54 -21.31
C VAL A 366 11.43 -9.30 -22.46
N GLN A 367 12.19 -10.18 -23.08
CA GLN A 367 11.70 -11.18 -24.00
C GLN A 367 12.27 -12.53 -23.61
N ALA A 368 11.47 -13.56 -23.84
CA ALA A 368 11.88 -14.94 -23.65
C ALA A 368 11.57 -15.72 -24.93
N ALA A 369 12.47 -16.63 -25.27
CA ALA A 369 12.28 -17.65 -26.29
C ALA A 369 12.89 -18.95 -25.75
N HIS A 370 12.45 -20.10 -26.23
CA HIS A 370 13.04 -21.37 -25.83
C HIS A 370 13.05 -22.35 -27.00
N ASP A 371 13.96 -23.32 -26.94
CA ASP A 371 13.92 -24.53 -27.75
C ASP A 371 13.77 -25.76 -26.82
N ALA A 372 14.19 -26.94 -27.27
CA ALA A 372 14.11 -28.17 -26.47
C ALA A 372 15.15 -28.21 -25.33
N ASP A 373 16.27 -27.49 -25.49
CA ASP A 373 17.44 -27.60 -24.63
C ASP A 373 17.72 -26.31 -23.85
N ASN A 374 17.29 -25.15 -24.36
CA ASN A 374 17.69 -23.83 -23.88
C ASN A 374 16.51 -22.88 -23.67
N LEU A 375 16.61 -22.07 -22.61
CA LEU A 375 15.83 -20.87 -22.39
C LEU A 375 16.68 -19.64 -22.72
N TYR A 376 16.24 -18.85 -23.69
CA TYR A 376 16.86 -17.61 -24.08
C TYR A 376 16.11 -16.43 -23.46
N LEU A 377 16.83 -15.59 -22.72
CA LEU A 377 16.27 -14.39 -22.10
C LEU A 377 16.99 -13.15 -22.64
N ARG A 378 16.22 -12.16 -23.10
CA ARG A 378 16.74 -10.87 -23.53
C ARG A 378 16.18 -9.78 -22.63
N PHE A 379 17.10 -9.04 -22.00
CA PHE A 379 16.80 -7.89 -21.16
C PHE A 379 17.40 -6.64 -21.80
N GLN A 380 16.59 -5.59 -21.95
CA GLN A 380 17.02 -4.34 -22.58
C GLN A 380 16.57 -3.16 -21.75
N TRP A 381 17.47 -2.23 -21.49
CA TRP A 381 17.17 -0.97 -20.83
C TRP A 381 18.08 0.14 -21.35
N GLU A 382 17.74 1.37 -20.98
CA GLU A 382 18.56 2.52 -21.31
C GLU A 382 19.80 2.58 -20.43
N ASP A 383 20.96 2.60 -21.09
CA ASP A 383 22.26 2.86 -20.50
C ASP A 383 22.35 4.30 -19.99
N THR A 384 22.95 4.48 -18.81
CA THR A 384 23.08 5.76 -18.12
C THR A 384 24.45 5.83 -17.46
N GLU A 385 24.96 7.04 -17.21
CA GLU A 385 26.19 7.20 -16.46
C GLU A 385 26.13 6.49 -15.10
N HIS A 386 27.26 5.90 -14.71
CA HIS A 386 27.37 5.21 -13.44
C HIS A 386 27.34 6.23 -12.30
N VAL A 387 26.49 5.98 -11.31
CA VAL A 387 26.42 6.76 -10.08
C VAL A 387 27.31 6.08 -9.02
N PRO A 388 28.42 6.72 -8.61
CA PRO A 388 29.31 6.17 -7.58
C PRO A 388 28.57 5.86 -6.28
N VAL A 389 28.80 4.67 -5.72
CA VAL A 389 28.30 4.36 -4.37
C VAL A 389 29.34 4.78 -3.32
N PRO A 390 28.92 5.38 -2.19
CA PRO A 390 29.85 5.98 -1.22
C PRO A 390 30.61 4.94 -0.37
N PHE A 391 30.16 3.68 -0.37
CA PHE A 391 30.70 2.61 0.47
C PHE A 391 31.65 1.64 -0.28
N VAL A 392 32.06 1.97 -1.50
CA VAL A 392 33.03 1.19 -2.28
C VAL A 392 34.12 2.12 -2.81
N ASP A 393 35.38 1.76 -2.59
CA ASP A 393 36.51 2.48 -3.17
C ASP A 393 36.44 2.46 -4.71
N GLY A 394 36.57 3.64 -5.33
CA GLY A 394 36.34 3.81 -6.77
C GLY A 394 34.86 3.83 -7.19
N GLY A 395 33.93 3.74 -6.23
CA GLY A 395 32.50 3.97 -6.44
C GLY A 395 31.76 2.91 -7.26
N LYS A 396 32.43 1.87 -7.75
CA LYS A 396 31.87 0.80 -8.59
C LYS A 396 31.94 -0.55 -7.87
N MET A 397 30.78 -1.15 -7.61
CA MET A 397 30.72 -2.51 -7.02
C MET A 397 31.27 -3.58 -7.97
N ASP A 398 31.28 -3.33 -9.28
CA ASP A 398 31.78 -4.24 -10.31
C ASP A 398 32.51 -3.41 -11.38
N PRO A 399 33.80 -3.05 -11.16
CA PRO A 399 34.52 -2.18 -12.08
C PRO A 399 34.80 -2.84 -13.44
N ALA A 400 34.75 -4.18 -13.51
CA ALA A 400 35.03 -4.93 -14.73
C ALA A 400 33.84 -4.93 -15.72
N ASN A 401 32.62 -4.72 -15.22
CA ASN A 401 31.40 -4.81 -16.01
C ASN A 401 30.63 -3.49 -16.00
N GLN A 402 30.36 -2.91 -17.19
CA GLN A 402 29.52 -1.72 -17.30
C GLN A 402 28.07 -1.99 -16.89
N VAL A 403 27.61 -3.22 -17.14
CA VAL A 403 26.25 -3.68 -16.88
C VAL A 403 26.32 -4.98 -16.09
N LYS A 404 25.49 -5.08 -15.05
CA LYS A 404 25.29 -6.31 -14.29
C LYS A 404 23.80 -6.60 -14.16
N LEU A 405 23.40 -7.82 -14.48
CA LEU A 405 22.06 -8.33 -14.25
C LEU A 405 22.16 -9.58 -13.38
N ALA A 406 21.40 -9.59 -12.29
CA ALA A 406 21.28 -10.77 -11.45
C ALA A 406 19.88 -11.38 -11.63
N VAL A 407 19.82 -12.67 -11.88
CA VAL A 407 18.56 -13.43 -12.04
C VAL A 407 18.55 -14.54 -10.99
N MET A 408 17.42 -14.69 -10.29
CA MET A 408 17.25 -15.76 -9.32
C MET A 408 16.20 -16.75 -9.79
N PHE A 409 16.53 -18.04 -9.72
CA PHE A 409 15.61 -19.14 -10.00
C PHE A 409 15.27 -19.82 -8.69
N ALA A 410 14.00 -20.10 -8.50
CA ALA A 410 13.49 -20.84 -7.36
C ALA A 410 12.57 -21.95 -7.86
N THR A 411 12.46 -22.99 -7.06
CA THR A 411 11.43 -24.01 -7.19
C THR A 411 10.14 -23.55 -6.48
N ASP A 412 9.05 -24.32 -6.63
CA ASP A 412 7.79 -24.02 -5.96
C ASP A 412 7.81 -24.38 -4.46
N GLU A 413 8.81 -25.14 -4.03
CA GLU A 413 9.01 -25.62 -2.65
C GLU A 413 9.63 -24.54 -1.74
N VAL A 414 10.22 -23.48 -2.30
CA VAL A 414 10.81 -22.39 -1.53
C VAL A 414 9.73 -21.45 -0.99
N LYS A 415 9.68 -21.32 0.35
CA LYS A 415 8.75 -20.41 1.05
C LYS A 415 8.78 -19.01 0.41
N TYR A 416 7.58 -18.53 0.04
CA TYR A 416 7.33 -17.24 -0.61
C TYR A 416 7.92 -17.04 -2.01
N ALA A 417 8.63 -18.00 -2.62
CA ALA A 417 9.25 -17.79 -3.93
C ALA A 417 8.22 -17.38 -5.01
N SER A 418 7.08 -18.05 -5.07
CA SER A 418 6.01 -17.74 -6.02
C SER A 418 5.26 -16.42 -5.73
N GLN A 419 5.35 -15.90 -4.50
CA GLN A 419 4.64 -14.68 -4.06
C GLN A 419 5.53 -13.43 -4.07
N ALA A 420 6.78 -13.58 -3.64
CA ALA A 420 7.73 -12.50 -3.40
C ALA A 420 9.03 -12.63 -4.25
N GLY A 421 9.23 -13.75 -4.94
CA GLY A 421 10.42 -13.98 -5.76
C GLY A 421 11.71 -13.85 -4.94
N CYS A 422 12.69 -13.14 -5.49
CA CYS A 422 13.98 -12.91 -4.84
C CYS A 422 13.89 -12.16 -3.50
N TRP A 423 12.76 -11.52 -3.21
CA TRP A 423 12.55 -10.84 -1.93
C TRP A 423 12.43 -11.80 -0.76
N GLY A 424 11.97 -13.04 -1.00
CA GLY A 424 11.90 -14.09 0.04
C GLY A 424 13.24 -14.44 0.69
N THR A 425 14.35 -13.88 0.17
CA THR A 425 15.71 -14.03 0.68
C THR A 425 16.29 -12.75 1.29
N CYS A 426 15.54 -11.66 1.29
CA CYS A 426 15.94 -10.36 1.83
C CYS A 426 15.45 -10.25 3.28
N HIS A 427 16.37 -10.31 4.23
CA HIS A 427 16.09 -10.30 5.67
C HIS A 427 16.65 -9.06 6.36
N GLU A 428 16.09 -8.70 7.52
CA GLU A 428 16.48 -7.52 8.30
C GLU A 428 17.93 -7.56 8.82
N ASP A 429 18.51 -8.76 8.92
CA ASP A 429 19.84 -9.03 9.46
C ASP A 429 20.94 -9.18 8.39
N LEU A 430 20.59 -8.96 7.11
CA LEU A 430 21.56 -8.98 6.02
C LEU A 430 22.55 -7.82 6.11
N ARG A 431 23.71 -7.98 5.46
CA ARG A 431 24.69 -6.89 5.30
C ARG A 431 23.96 -5.65 4.75
N THR A 432 24.24 -4.48 5.33
CA THR A 432 23.66 -3.16 5.00
C THR A 432 22.19 -2.95 5.37
N MET A 433 21.56 -3.93 6.01
CA MET A 433 20.25 -3.76 6.62
C MET A 433 20.36 -3.26 8.08
N PRO A 434 19.34 -2.58 8.62
CA PRO A 434 19.41 -1.98 9.96
C PRO A 434 19.63 -2.99 11.10
N GLY A 435 19.20 -4.24 10.94
CA GLY A 435 19.35 -5.31 11.92
C GLY A 435 20.62 -6.15 11.77
N HIS A 436 21.56 -5.74 10.93
CA HIS A 436 22.80 -6.48 10.71
C HIS A 436 23.61 -6.63 12.01
N PRO A 437 24.09 -7.84 12.39
CA PRO A 437 24.96 -8.02 13.55
C PRO A 437 26.29 -7.29 13.40
N GLU A 438 26.81 -6.72 14.50
CA GLU A 438 28.10 -6.01 14.52
C GLU A 438 29.30 -6.94 14.26
N ASP A 439 29.29 -8.13 14.86
CA ASP A 439 30.29 -9.19 14.66
C ASP A 439 29.61 -10.52 14.30
N PRO A 440 29.27 -10.74 13.01
CA PRO A 440 28.69 -12.00 12.58
C PRO A 440 29.64 -13.20 12.76
N ALA A 441 30.96 -12.98 12.77
CA ALA A 441 31.95 -14.05 12.87
C ALA A 441 31.98 -14.68 14.27
N ALA A 442 31.61 -13.92 15.31
CA ALA A 442 31.50 -14.40 16.68
C ALA A 442 30.55 -15.61 16.86
N ALA A 443 29.59 -15.80 15.95
CA ALA A 443 28.67 -16.93 16.00
C ALA A 443 29.30 -18.29 15.61
N GLY A 444 30.50 -18.30 15.03
CA GLY A 444 31.21 -19.54 14.69
C GLY A 444 30.50 -20.44 13.67
N LEU A 445 29.66 -19.85 12.82
CA LEU A 445 28.90 -20.59 11.79
C LEU A 445 29.84 -21.15 10.72
N ALA A 446 29.47 -22.28 10.13
CA ALA A 446 30.14 -22.85 8.96
C ALA A 446 29.79 -22.10 7.65
N LEU A 447 29.83 -20.76 7.68
CA LEU A 447 29.56 -19.88 6.55
C LEU A 447 30.63 -18.80 6.46
N ASP A 448 31.03 -18.43 5.24
CA ASP A 448 31.84 -17.23 5.04
C ASP A 448 30.98 -15.98 5.25
N VAL A 449 31.15 -15.37 6.42
CA VAL A 449 30.54 -14.09 6.82
C VAL A 449 31.55 -12.96 6.86
N SER A 450 32.74 -13.11 6.24
CA SER A 450 33.79 -12.09 6.21
C SER A 450 33.33 -10.75 5.61
N LYS A 451 32.33 -10.81 4.73
CA LYS A 451 31.67 -9.65 4.13
C LYS A 451 30.26 -9.43 4.69
N GLY A 452 29.99 -9.88 5.90
CA GLY A 452 28.66 -9.84 6.52
C GLY A 452 27.71 -10.94 6.04
N VAL A 453 26.53 -10.97 6.65
CA VAL A 453 25.45 -11.93 6.36
C VAL A 453 24.90 -11.66 4.96
N THR A 454 24.78 -12.72 4.16
CA THR A 454 24.20 -12.64 2.81
C THR A 454 22.86 -13.35 2.76
N LYS A 455 22.16 -13.21 1.62
CA LYS A 455 20.83 -13.77 1.38
C LYS A 455 20.74 -15.24 1.81
N TYR A 456 19.63 -15.60 2.44
CA TYR A 456 19.32 -16.97 2.83
C TYR A 456 17.83 -17.25 2.64
N ILE A 457 17.44 -18.52 2.67
CA ILE A 457 16.03 -18.94 2.62
C ILE A 457 15.60 -19.50 3.97
N ALA A 458 14.30 -19.45 4.26
CA ALA A 458 13.73 -19.99 5.50
C ALA A 458 14.11 -21.45 5.75
N ALA A 459 14.14 -22.27 4.69
CA ALA A 459 14.54 -23.67 4.76
C ALA A 459 15.92 -23.90 5.38
N SER A 460 16.86 -22.97 5.19
CA SER A 460 18.22 -23.08 5.70
C SER A 460 18.37 -22.71 7.17
N ARG A 461 17.27 -22.30 7.84
CA ARG A 461 17.27 -21.83 9.24
C ARG A 461 16.36 -22.69 10.11
N THR A 462 16.71 -22.84 11.39
CA THR A 462 15.83 -23.50 12.37
C THR A 462 14.65 -22.60 12.76
N GLU A 463 14.84 -21.29 12.76
CA GLU A 463 13.82 -20.28 13.05
C GLU A 463 14.18 -18.94 12.37
N ILE A 464 13.15 -18.15 12.01
CA ILE A 464 13.28 -16.74 11.60
C ILE A 464 12.24 -15.94 12.40
N GLU A 465 12.69 -14.93 13.13
CA GLU A 465 11.80 -14.00 13.83
C GLU A 465 11.24 -12.97 12.84
N GLU A 466 10.00 -13.18 12.39
CA GLU A 466 9.36 -12.33 11.37
C GLU A 466 8.62 -11.11 11.95
N LYS A 467 8.41 -11.04 13.27
CA LYS A 467 7.47 -10.09 13.88
C LYS A 467 8.10 -9.07 14.81
N GLY A 468 9.27 -9.37 15.40
CA GLY A 468 10.00 -8.43 16.26
C GLY A 468 9.29 -8.11 17.57
N ARG A 469 8.36 -8.98 17.97
CA ARG A 469 7.48 -8.76 19.13
C ARG A 469 8.31 -8.64 20.41
N ARG A 470 7.91 -7.70 21.28
CA ARG A 470 8.58 -7.45 22.58
C ARG A 470 10.08 -7.13 22.43
N GLY A 471 10.47 -6.49 21.33
CA GLY A 471 11.84 -6.03 21.09
C GLY A 471 12.81 -7.11 20.65
N LYS A 472 12.31 -8.28 20.22
CA LYS A 472 13.16 -9.30 19.60
C LYS A 472 13.79 -8.78 18.31
N ALA A 473 15.05 -9.14 18.08
CA ALA A 473 15.72 -8.90 16.81
C ALA A 473 15.04 -9.69 15.69
N LEU A 474 14.86 -9.05 14.54
CA LEU A 474 14.29 -9.65 13.34
C LEU A 474 15.34 -10.48 12.60
N GLY A 475 14.87 -11.50 11.88
CA GLY A 475 15.72 -12.38 11.09
C GLY A 475 16.09 -13.68 11.81
N GLY A 476 17.11 -14.36 11.32
CA GLY A 476 17.53 -15.69 11.78
C GLY A 476 18.93 -16.06 11.27
N TRP A 477 19.80 -15.09 11.03
CA TRP A 477 21.14 -15.32 10.46
C TRP A 477 21.97 -16.32 11.28
N ASP A 478 21.84 -16.31 12.60
CA ASP A 478 22.57 -17.17 13.55
C ASP A 478 21.93 -18.55 13.75
N LYS A 479 20.77 -18.79 13.12
CA LYS A 479 19.97 -20.03 13.26
C LYS A 479 20.22 -21.03 12.14
N LEU A 480 21.47 -21.13 11.67
CA LEU A 480 21.83 -22.04 10.59
C LEU A 480 21.55 -23.50 11.00
N LYS A 481 20.87 -24.25 10.13
CA LYS A 481 20.73 -25.70 10.30
C LYS A 481 22.08 -26.42 10.14
N ASP A 482 22.22 -27.62 10.69
CA ASP A 482 23.39 -28.43 10.42
C ASP A 482 23.49 -28.85 8.93
N ALA A 483 24.68 -29.29 8.52
CA ALA A 483 24.97 -29.61 7.12
C ALA A 483 24.09 -30.73 6.56
N ALA A 484 23.74 -31.74 7.37
CA ALA A 484 22.91 -32.86 6.92
C ALA A 484 21.47 -32.42 6.66
N ALA A 485 20.94 -31.55 7.53
CA ALA A 485 19.63 -30.96 7.35
C ALA A 485 19.58 -30.03 6.14
N ILE A 486 20.62 -29.21 5.90
CA ILE A 486 20.71 -28.37 4.69
C ILE A 486 20.72 -29.22 3.42
N GLU A 487 21.52 -30.29 3.38
CA GLU A 487 21.57 -31.20 2.23
C GLU A 487 20.22 -31.86 1.96
N ALA A 488 19.49 -32.23 3.02
CA ALA A 488 18.13 -32.75 2.89
C ALA A 488 17.16 -31.73 2.27
N GLU A 489 17.25 -30.45 2.65
CA GLU A 489 16.41 -29.41 2.04
C GLU A 489 16.75 -29.19 0.56
N LEU A 490 18.05 -29.23 0.20
CA LEU A 490 18.48 -29.18 -1.20
C LEU A 490 17.91 -30.35 -2.01
N ALA A 491 17.98 -31.57 -1.47
CA ALA A 491 17.42 -32.77 -2.10
C ALA A 491 15.89 -32.70 -2.27
N ASN A 492 15.20 -32.00 -1.36
CA ASN A 492 13.76 -31.72 -1.44
C ASN A 492 13.42 -30.56 -2.38
N GLY A 493 14.40 -30.04 -3.14
CA GLY A 493 14.19 -28.93 -4.07
C GLY A 493 14.08 -27.57 -3.39
N GLN A 494 14.33 -27.43 -2.08
CA GLN A 494 14.26 -26.14 -1.39
C GLN A 494 15.54 -25.33 -1.58
N PHE A 495 15.76 -24.84 -2.80
CA PHE A 495 16.90 -23.97 -3.11
C PHE A 495 16.49 -22.82 -4.02
N MET A 496 17.24 -21.72 -3.90
CA MET A 496 17.13 -20.58 -4.78
C MET A 496 18.51 -20.24 -5.32
N ASP A 497 18.69 -20.37 -6.63
CA ASP A 497 19.96 -20.12 -7.29
C ASP A 497 20.02 -18.68 -7.81
N LEU A 498 21.21 -18.09 -7.79
CA LEU A 498 21.49 -16.71 -8.16
C LEU A 498 22.53 -16.69 -9.28
N LEU A 499 22.08 -16.48 -10.51
CA LEU A 499 22.95 -16.21 -11.65
C LEU A 499 23.33 -14.72 -11.64
N ARG A 500 24.62 -14.42 -11.74
CA ARG A 500 25.19 -13.06 -11.68
C ARG A 500 26.04 -12.70 -12.87
#